data_AF-A0A497QW60-F1
#
_entry.id   AF-A0A497QW60-F1
#
_cell.length_a   1.000
_cell.length_b   1.000
_cell.length_c   1.000
_cell.angle_alpha   90.00
_cell.angle_beta   90.00
_cell.angle_gamma   90.00
#
_symmetry.space_group_name_H-M   'P 1'
#
loop_
_entity.id
_entity.type
_entity.pdbx_description
1 polymer ?
#
loop_
_entity_poly.entity_id
_entity_poly.type
_entity_poly.pdbx_seq_one_letter_code
_entity_poly.pdbx_strand_id
1 'polypeptide(L)'
;MVIDPRRDVEEYLELARKHNVKIAAIFDTHRNEDFVNGSVQLAHQTGAVIYYGERLPFNYGQPVKDGEHFTFDDLNFEVLTTLGHTPESISILVKTKKHSK
;
A
#
# COMPACT_ATOMS: atom_id res chain seq x y z
N MET A 1 4.47 -5.49 2.90
CA MET A 1 3.46 -4.42 2.70
C MET A 1 2.08 -5.05 2.55
N VAL A 2 1.01 -4.27 2.69
CA VAL A 2 -0.35 -4.67 2.33
C VAL A 2 -0.94 -3.63 1.37
N ILE A 3 -1.71 -4.07 0.37
CA ILE A 3 -2.38 -3.19 -0.60
C ILE A 3 -3.88 -3.38 -0.43
N ASP A 4 -4.63 -2.28 -0.32
CA ASP A 4 -6.08 -2.22 -0.08
C ASP A 4 -6.56 -3.15 1.05
N PRO A 5 -6.04 -3.01 2.29
CA PRO A 5 -6.46 -3.85 3.39
C PRO A 5 -7.94 -3.65 3.71
N ARG A 6 -8.64 -4.75 3.95
CA ARG A 6 -9.99 -4.77 4.51
C ARG A 6 -9.95 -4.57 6.04
N ARG A 7 -11.13 -4.36 6.63
CA ARG A 7 -11.30 -4.09 8.07
C ARG A 7 -10.84 -5.21 9.00
N ASP A 8 -10.88 -6.45 8.54
CA ASP A 8 -10.41 -7.68 9.20
C ASP A 8 -8.87 -7.77 9.25
N VAL A 9 -8.24 -6.77 9.85
CA VAL A 9 -6.78 -6.60 9.81
C VAL A 9 -5.98 -7.69 10.52
N GLU A 10 -6.63 -8.48 11.39
CA GLU A 10 -6.00 -9.57 12.13
C GLU A 10 -5.46 -10.65 11.19
N GLU A 11 -6.13 -10.91 10.06
CA GLU A 11 -5.66 -11.89 9.06
C GLU A 11 -4.26 -11.51 8.53
N TYR A 12 -4.01 -10.22 8.32
CA TYR A 12 -2.71 -9.72 7.87
C TYR A 12 -1.65 -9.82 8.97
N LEU A 13 -2.01 -9.52 10.22
CA LEU A 13 -1.10 -9.59 11.37
C LEU A 13 -0.67 -11.03 11.66
N GLU A 14 -1.61 -11.97 11.63
CA GLU A 14 -1.34 -13.39 11.81
C GLU A 14 -0.42 -13.93 10.70
N LEU A 15 -0.67 -13.54 9.45
CA LEU A 15 0.16 -13.93 8.32
C LEU A 15 1.57 -13.35 8.46
N ALA A 16 1.70 -12.07 8.82
CA ALA A 16 2.99 -11.42 9.04
C ALA A 16 3.79 -12.14 10.14
N ARG A 17 3.14 -12.48 11.27
CA ARG A 17 3.75 -13.24 12.36
C ARG A 17 4.18 -14.64 11.93
N LYS A 18 3.33 -15.36 11.19
CA LYS A 18 3.61 -16.72 10.69
C LYS A 18 4.85 -16.74 9.78
N HIS A 19 5.01 -15.73 8.95
CA HIS A 19 6.15 -15.61 8.03
C HIS A 19 7.34 -14.85 8.63
N ASN A 20 7.27 -14.43 9.90
CA ASN A 20 8.29 -13.63 10.58
C ASN A 20 8.69 -12.37 9.78
N VAL A 21 7.70 -11.68 9.20
CA VAL A 21 7.88 -10.43 8.44
C VAL A 21 7.17 -9.27 9.13
N LYS A 22 7.63 -8.05 8.84
CA LYS A 22 7.01 -6.82 9.34
C LYS A 22 6.20 -6.14 8.22
N ILE A 23 4.98 -5.72 8.54
CA ILE A 23 4.21 -4.81 7.69
C ILE A 23 4.76 -3.40 7.92
N ALA A 24 5.53 -2.88 6.97
CA ALA A 24 6.14 -1.54 7.06
C ALA A 24 5.38 -0.46 6.26
N ALA A 25 4.57 -0.87 5.28
CA ALA A 25 3.85 0.02 4.39
C ALA A 25 2.48 -0.56 4.02
N ILE A 26 1.53 0.35 3.83
CA ILE A 26 0.17 0.09 3.38
C ILE A 26 -0.10 1.01 2.19
N PHE A 27 -0.67 0.49 1.11
CA PHE A 27 -1.07 1.29 -0.06
C PHE A 27 -2.58 1.19 -0.24
N ASP A 28 -3.26 2.32 -0.31
CA ASP A 28 -4.63 2.40 -0.82
C ASP A 28 -4.55 2.82 -2.30
N THR A 29 -5.02 1.96 -3.21
CA THR A 29 -4.94 2.22 -4.65
C THR A 29 -5.90 3.33 -5.07
N HIS A 30 -7.03 3.43 -4.39
CA HIS A 30 -8.05 4.45 -4.56
C HIS A 30 -8.95 4.50 -3.33
N ARG A 31 -9.83 5.49 -3.27
CA ARG A 31 -10.91 5.53 -2.29
C ARG A 31 -11.93 4.45 -2.64
N ASN A 32 -11.81 3.30 -1.99
CA ASN A 32 -12.74 2.18 -2.13
C ASN A 32 -14.13 2.57 -1.56
N GLU A 33 -15.20 2.21 -2.28
CA GLU A 33 -16.60 2.53 -1.92
C GLU A 33 -17.45 1.26 -1.65
N ASP A 34 -16.84 0.09 -1.80
CA ASP A 34 -17.47 -1.23 -1.74
C ASP A 34 -17.16 -2.00 -0.44
N PHE A 35 -16.13 -1.59 0.32
CA PHE A 35 -15.82 -2.16 1.63
C PHE A 35 -15.28 -1.14 2.63
N VAL A 36 -15.26 -1.54 3.91
CA VAL A 36 -14.65 -0.74 4.98
C VAL A 36 -13.14 -0.95 4.97
N ASN A 37 -12.40 0.11 4.63
CA ASN A 37 -10.95 0.12 4.59
C ASN A 37 -10.32 -0.13 5.98
N GLY A 38 -9.26 -0.93 6.02
CA GLY A 38 -8.52 -1.32 7.22
C GLY A 38 -7.22 -0.55 7.47
N SER A 39 -6.79 0.34 6.58
CA SER A 39 -5.46 0.96 6.57
C SER A 39 -5.13 1.69 7.85
N VAL A 40 -6.05 2.48 8.39
CA VAL A 40 -5.85 3.22 9.66
C VAL A 40 -5.66 2.27 10.84
N GLN A 41 -6.45 1.19 10.92
CA GLN A 41 -6.34 0.23 12.02
C GLN A 41 -5.06 -0.59 11.91
N LEU A 42 -4.73 -1.06 10.70
CA LEU A 42 -3.51 -1.83 10.45
C LEU A 42 -2.26 -0.98 10.72
N ALA A 43 -2.25 0.29 10.30
CA ALA A 43 -1.19 1.24 10.62
C ALA A 43 -1.04 1.45 12.12
N HIS A 44 -2.15 1.62 12.85
CA HIS A 44 -2.13 1.77 14.31
C HIS A 44 -1.50 0.57 15.03
N GLN A 45 -1.78 -0.67 14.56
CA GLN A 45 -1.24 -1.88 15.19
C GLN A 45 0.21 -2.20 14.80
N THR A 46 0.67 -1.74 13.63
CA THR A 46 1.98 -2.12 13.07
C THR A 46 3.01 -1.00 13.05
N GLY A 47 2.56 0.25 13.16
CA GLY A 47 3.35 1.45 12.87
C GLY A 47 3.66 1.63 11.37
N ALA A 48 2.98 0.91 10.47
CA ALA A 48 3.16 1.06 9.03
C ALA A 48 2.70 2.44 8.53
N VAL A 49 3.37 2.96 7.50
CA VAL A 49 2.95 4.18 6.82
C VAL A 49 1.90 3.85 5.76
N ILE A 50 0.82 4.63 5.72
CA ILE A 50 -0.23 4.55 4.70
C ILE A 50 0.14 5.48 3.55
N TYR A 51 0.06 4.98 2.32
CA TYR A 51 0.29 5.72 1.08
C TYR A 51 -0.96 5.70 0.20
N TYR A 52 -1.26 6.83 -0.44
CA TYR A 52 -2.43 6.99 -1.33
C TYR A 52 -2.12 8.00 -2.45
N GLY A 53 -2.90 8.03 -3.54
CA GLY A 53 -2.65 8.96 -4.64
C GLY A 53 -2.90 10.44 -4.29
N GLU A 54 -2.03 11.35 -4.76
CA GLU A 54 -2.04 12.76 -4.31
C GLU A 54 -3.28 13.60 -4.69
N ARG A 55 -4.10 13.15 -5.64
CA ARG A 55 -5.18 13.97 -6.24
C ARG A 55 -6.45 14.07 -5.39
N LEU A 56 -6.55 13.30 -4.31
CA LEU A 56 -7.62 13.40 -3.32
C LEU A 56 -7.03 13.20 -1.91
N PRO A 57 -7.09 14.21 -1.02
CA PRO A 57 -6.55 14.06 0.33
C PRO A 57 -7.47 13.18 1.18
N PHE A 58 -6.96 12.03 1.63
CA PHE A 58 -7.69 11.12 2.52
C PHE A 58 -7.71 11.61 3.97
N ASN A 59 -6.90 12.61 4.31
CA ASN A 59 -6.68 13.13 5.67
C ASN A 59 -6.10 12.09 6.66
N TYR A 60 -5.65 10.95 6.14
CA TYR A 60 -4.84 9.95 6.84
C TYR A 60 -3.77 9.43 5.86
N GLY A 61 -2.56 9.15 6.36
CA GLY A 61 -1.45 8.68 5.52
C GLY A 61 -0.69 9.80 4.79
N GLN A 62 0.07 9.41 3.76
CA GLN A 62 0.92 10.27 2.95
C GLN A 62 0.56 10.16 1.47
N PRO A 63 0.40 11.28 0.74
CA PRO A 63 0.18 11.26 -0.69
C PRO A 63 1.45 10.82 -1.44
N VAL A 64 1.29 10.04 -2.51
CA VAL A 64 2.37 9.64 -3.42
C VAL A 64 2.12 10.17 -4.83
N LYS A 65 3.22 10.33 -5.57
CA LYS A 65 3.22 10.89 -6.93
C LYS A 65 3.45 9.82 -7.98
N ASP A 66 3.06 10.15 -9.22
CA ASP A 66 3.46 9.37 -10.39
C ASP A 66 4.98 9.21 -10.47
N GLY A 67 5.44 7.99 -10.74
CA GLY A 67 6.85 7.64 -10.81
C GLY A 67 7.57 7.61 -9.46
N GLU A 68 6.88 7.71 -8.33
CA GLU A 68 7.50 7.54 -7.02
C GLU A 68 7.90 6.08 -6.78
N HIS A 69 9.09 5.88 -6.22
CA HIS A 69 9.70 4.56 -6.08
C HIS A 69 9.87 4.15 -4.62
N PHE A 70 9.54 2.89 -4.33
CA PHE A 70 9.77 2.26 -3.03
C PHE A 70 10.57 0.99 -3.21
N THR A 71 11.52 0.74 -2.32
CA THR A 71 12.29 -0.50 -2.30
C THR A 71 12.08 -1.21 -0.98
N PHE A 72 11.66 -2.47 -1.05
CA PHE A 72 11.58 -3.37 0.09
C PHE A 72 12.35 -4.63 -0.27
N ASP A 73 13.46 -4.87 0.42
CA ASP A 73 14.40 -5.95 0.13
C ASP A 73 14.83 -5.95 -1.36
N ASP A 74 14.55 -7.03 -2.09
CA ASP A 74 14.92 -7.20 -3.51
C ASP A 74 13.81 -6.78 -4.49
N LEU A 75 12.71 -6.23 -3.98
CA LEU A 75 11.57 -5.78 -4.76
C LEU A 75 11.58 -4.25 -4.88
N ASN A 76 11.40 -3.78 -6.11
CA ASN A 76 11.19 -2.37 -6.41
C ASN A 76 9.74 -2.15 -6.83
N PHE A 77 9.16 -1.09 -6.30
CA PHE A 77 7.79 -0.69 -6.55
C PHE A 77 7.81 0.70 -7.17
N GLU A 78 6.97 0.92 -8.17
CA GLU A 78 6.78 2.21 -8.82
C GLU A 78 5.30 2.56 -8.81
N VAL A 79 4.98 3.77 -8.36
CA VAL A 79 3.62 4.30 -8.38
C VAL A 79 3.32 4.79 -9.80
N LEU A 80 2.22 4.30 -10.37
CA LEU A 80 1.69 4.76 -11.65
C LEU A 80 0.34 5.42 -11.40
N THR A 81 0.20 6.68 -11.76
CA THR A 81 -1.10 7.37 -11.73
C THR A 81 -1.98 6.80 -12.83
N THR A 82 -3.09 6.18 -12.45
CA THR A 82 -4.01 5.49 -13.35
C THR A 82 -5.41 6.07 -13.23
N LEU A 83 -5.54 7.32 -13.69
CA LEU A 83 -6.80 8.07 -13.65
C LEU A 83 -7.95 7.29 -14.30
N GLY A 84 -9.13 7.37 -13.71
CA GLY A 84 -10.34 6.80 -14.29
C GLY A 84 -11.41 6.56 -13.23
N HIS A 85 -11.28 5.45 -12.50
CA HIS A 85 -12.27 5.06 -11.49
C HIS A 85 -12.46 6.12 -10.41
N THR A 86 -11.35 6.65 -9.87
CA THR A 86 -11.32 7.85 -9.03
C THR A 86 -10.23 8.83 -9.48
N PRO A 87 -10.32 10.12 -9.12
CA PRO A 87 -9.31 11.11 -9.51
C PRO A 87 -7.90 10.83 -8.98
N GLU A 88 -7.77 10.12 -7.87
CA GLU A 88 -6.52 9.76 -7.19
C GLU A 88 -6.06 8.33 -7.43
N SER A 89 -6.76 7.58 -8.29
CA SER A 89 -6.42 6.18 -8.57
C SER A 89 -4.94 6.02 -8.97
N ILE A 90 -4.26 5.09 -8.30
CA ILE A 90 -2.90 4.66 -8.58
C ILE A 90 -2.86 3.14 -8.79
N SER A 91 -1.85 2.70 -9.53
CA SER A 91 -1.43 1.31 -9.62
C SER A 91 0.00 1.17 -9.12
N ILE A 92 0.32 0.03 -8.50
CA ILE A 92 1.65 -0.25 -7.99
C ILE A 92 2.32 -1.27 -8.92
N LEU A 93 3.33 -0.83 -9.67
CA LEU A 93 4.14 -1.69 -10.53
C LEU A 93 5.24 -2.37 -9.70
N VAL A 94 5.32 -3.70 -9.75
CA VAL A 94 6.34 -4.48 -9.01
C VAL A 94 7.40 -5.01 -9.97
N LYS A 95 8.67 -4.80 -9.63
CA LYS A 95 9.84 -5.29 -10.36
C LYS A 95 10.76 -6.04 -9.41
N THR A 96 11.12 -7.27 -9.75
CA THR A 96 12.19 -8.00 -9.07
C THR A 96 13.54 -7.51 -9.57
N LYS A 97 14.56 -7.38 -8.71
CA LYS A 97 15.93 -7.26 -9.20
C LYS A 97 16.26 -8.54 -9.99
N LYS A 98 16.68 -8.39 -11.25
CA LYS A 98 17.25 -9.52 -12.00
C LYS A 98 18.43 -10.06 -11.18
N HIS A 99 18.35 -11.31 -10.73
CA HIS A 99 19.56 -12.02 -10.32
C HIS A 99 20.42 -12.17 -11.57
N SER A 100 21.50 -11.39 -11.67
CA SER A 100 22.60 -11.73 -12.58
C SER A 100 23.11 -13.10 -12.14
N LYS A 101 22.98 -14.09 -13.03
CA LYS A 101 23.70 -15.37 -12.89
C LYS A 101 25.19 -15.14 -13.00
#